data_AF-A0A356T558-F1
#
_entry.id   AF-A0A356T558-F1
#
_cell.length_a   1.000
_cell.length_b   1.000
_cell.length_c   1.000
_cell.angle_alpha   90.00
_cell.angle_beta   90.00
_cell.angle_gamma   90.00
#
_symmetry.space_group_name_H-M   'P 1'
#
loop_
_entity.id
_entity.type
_entity.pdbx_description
1 polymer ?
#
loop_
_entity_poly.entity_id
_entity_poly.type
_entity_poly.pdbx_seq_one_letter_code
_entity_poly.pdbx_strand_id
1 'polypeptide(L)'
;AAPVPAEALAAARAEVLEALQARTPRVEPDPSRAGVYWLDPAGMGNLFGPLERWAANVHDALTVLGFDGAVVVGFGRLPSWAIARMRRGPFVLESPAEEAR
;
A
#
# COMPACT_ATOMS: atom_id res chain seq x y z
N ALA A 1 24.09 11.20 2.89
CA ALA A 1 23.65 10.59 1.62
C ALA A 1 23.44 11.70 0.60
N ALA A 2 23.80 11.49 -0.67
CA ALA A 2 23.50 12.42 -1.75
C ALA A 2 21.98 12.37 -2.09
N PRO A 3 21.37 13.46 -2.59
CA PRO A 3 19.97 13.45 -2.99
C PRO A 3 19.75 12.45 -4.14
N VAL A 4 18.66 11.68 -4.07
CA VAL A 4 18.24 10.77 -5.14
C VAL A 4 17.80 11.61 -6.34
N PRO A 5 18.25 11.31 -7.57
CA PRO A 5 17.81 12.02 -8.76
C PRO A 5 16.30 11.91 -9.01
N ALA A 6 15.69 12.96 -9.54
CA ALA A 6 14.24 13.04 -9.72
C ALA A 6 13.72 11.98 -10.71
N GLU A 7 14.50 11.67 -11.74
CA GLU A 7 14.22 10.64 -12.73
C GLU A 7 14.22 9.23 -12.13
N ALA A 8 15.14 8.95 -11.20
CA ALA A 8 15.20 7.67 -10.50
C ALA A 8 13.98 7.52 -9.57
N LEU A 9 13.58 8.60 -8.89
CA LEU A 9 12.37 8.60 -8.07
C LEU A 9 11.10 8.41 -8.92
N ALA A 10 11.03 9.06 -10.09
CA ALA A 10 9.89 8.90 -11.00
C ALA A 10 9.77 7.47 -11.55
N ALA A 11 10.90 6.84 -11.92
CA ALA A 11 10.94 5.46 -12.37
C ALA A 11 10.47 4.49 -11.28
N ALA A 12 11.00 4.61 -10.05
CA ALA A 12 10.54 3.79 -8.92
C ALA A 12 9.05 3.99 -8.62
N ARG A 13 8.53 5.22 -8.73
CA ARG A 13 7.09 5.48 -8.53
C ARG A 13 6.21 4.82 -9.59
N ALA A 14 6.68 4.77 -10.84
CA ALA A 14 5.99 4.11 -11.93
C ALA A 14 5.98 2.58 -11.74
N GLU A 15 7.11 2.00 -11.34
CA GLU A 15 7.23 0.57 -11.06
C GLU A 15 6.31 0.13 -9.91
N VAL A 16 6.26 0.90 -8.81
CA VAL A 16 5.31 0.65 -7.73
C VAL A 16 3.87 0.75 -8.24
N LEU A 17 3.54 1.79 -9.03
CA LEU A 17 2.19 1.99 -9.54
C LEU A 17 1.74 0.81 -10.42
N GLU A 18 2.58 0.36 -11.34
CA GLU A 18 2.30 -0.79 -12.21
C GLU A 18 2.08 -2.07 -11.39
N ALA A 19 2.94 -2.33 -10.40
CA ALA A 19 2.79 -3.48 -9.51
C ALA A 19 1.47 -3.44 -8.70
N LEU A 20 1.04 -2.26 -8.25
CA LEU A 20 -0.22 -2.09 -7.53
C LEU A 20 -1.44 -2.26 -8.45
N GLN A 21 -1.40 -1.71 -9.66
CA GLN A 21 -2.50 -1.78 -10.64
C GLN A 21 -2.79 -3.22 -11.09
N ALA A 22 -1.79 -4.11 -11.05
CA ALA A 22 -1.99 -5.53 -11.29
C ALA A 22 -2.81 -6.25 -10.18
N ARG A 23 -3.05 -5.61 -9.03
CA ARG A 23 -3.66 -6.22 -7.83
C ARG A 23 -4.94 -5.55 -7.36
N THR A 24 -5.20 -4.32 -7.81
CA THR A 24 -6.49 -3.66 -7.67
C THR A 24 -6.66 -2.65 -8.81
N PRO A 25 -7.87 -2.53 -9.40
CA PRO A 25 -8.12 -1.55 -10.46
C PRO A 25 -8.08 -0.09 -9.96
N ARG A 26 -8.14 0.13 -8.64
CA ARG A 26 -8.28 1.47 -8.04
C ARG A 26 -7.07 1.79 -7.18
N VAL A 27 -6.11 2.47 -7.81
CA VAL A 27 -4.87 2.94 -7.18
C VAL A 27 -4.75 4.45 -7.39
N GLU A 28 -4.55 5.20 -6.31
CA GLU A 28 -4.37 6.66 -6.32
C GLU A 28 -3.06 7.02 -5.58
N PRO A 29 -2.01 7.46 -6.29
CA PRO A 29 -0.81 7.99 -5.66
C PRO A 29 -1.11 9.27 -4.87
N ASP A 30 -0.53 9.43 -3.67
CA ASP A 30 -0.64 10.69 -2.93
C ASP A 30 0.20 11.79 -3.63
N PRO A 31 -0.37 12.97 -3.92
CA PRO A 31 0.33 14.03 -4.64
C PRO A 31 1.39 14.74 -3.79
N SER A 32 1.29 14.65 -2.45
CA SER A 32 2.14 15.35 -1.49
C SER A 32 3.18 14.45 -0.82
N ARG A 33 2.95 13.13 -0.79
CA ARG A 33 3.78 12.16 -0.08
C ARG A 33 4.31 11.10 -1.04
N ALA A 34 5.59 11.19 -1.40
CA ALA A 34 6.25 10.14 -2.16
C ALA A 34 6.18 8.79 -1.41
N GLY A 35 5.87 7.72 -2.13
CA GLY A 35 5.76 6.37 -1.56
C GLY A 35 4.42 6.04 -0.91
N VAL A 36 3.44 6.97 -0.89
CA VAL A 36 2.09 6.71 -0.38
C VAL A 36 1.13 6.50 -1.54
N TYR A 37 0.38 5.40 -1.49
CA TYR A 37 -0.61 5.01 -2.48
C TYR A 37 -1.88 4.57 -1.77
N TRP A 38 -3.03 5.07 -2.23
CA TRP A 38 -4.34 4.67 -1.75
C TRP A 38 -4.90 3.58 -2.66
N LEU A 39 -5.26 2.46 -2.05
CA LEU A 39 -5.85 1.32 -2.72
C LEU A 39 -7.30 1.16 -2.26
N ASP A 40 -8.20 0.85 -3.18
CA ASP A 40 -9.56 0.41 -2.83
C ASP A 40 -9.60 -1.13 -2.87
N PRO A 41 -9.82 -1.81 -1.72
CA PRO A 41 -9.91 -3.27 -1.65
C PRO A 41 -11.29 -3.80 -2.07
N ALA A 42 -12.25 -2.94 -2.44
CA ALA A 42 -13.60 -3.35 -2.77
C ALA A 42 -13.62 -4.44 -3.87
N GLY A 43 -14.29 -5.55 -3.57
CA GLY A 43 -14.41 -6.72 -4.46
C GLY A 43 -13.19 -7.63 -4.49
N MET A 44 -12.03 -7.23 -3.94
CA MET A 44 -10.83 -8.07 -3.94
C MET A 44 -11.00 -9.30 -3.05
N GLY A 45 -11.77 -9.18 -1.97
CA GLY A 45 -12.16 -10.28 -1.10
C GLY A 45 -12.80 -11.47 -1.84
N ASN A 46 -13.63 -11.16 -2.85
CA ASN A 46 -14.34 -12.17 -3.64
C ASN A 46 -13.45 -12.77 -4.74
N LEU A 47 -12.51 -12.00 -5.29
CA LEU A 47 -11.66 -12.41 -6.41
C LEU A 47 -10.41 -13.15 -5.96
N PHE A 48 -9.82 -12.76 -4.83
CA PHE A 48 -8.53 -13.23 -4.36
C PHE A 48 -8.58 -13.94 -3.00
N GLY A 49 -9.78 -14.10 -2.42
CA GLY A 49 -9.99 -14.66 -1.08
C GLY A 49 -9.88 -13.60 0.02
N PRO A 50 -9.68 -13.99 1.28
CA PRO A 50 -9.70 -13.07 2.43
C PRO A 50 -8.81 -11.82 2.22
N LEU A 51 -9.22 -10.67 2.76
CA LEU A 51 -8.50 -9.41 2.57
C LEU A 51 -7.05 -9.48 3.06
N GLU A 52 -6.77 -10.31 4.06
CA GLU A 52 -5.44 -10.58 4.60
C GLU A 52 -4.54 -11.22 3.54
N ARG A 53 -5.08 -12.15 2.76
CA ARG A 53 -4.36 -12.80 1.65
C ARG A 53 -4.10 -11.81 0.53
N TRP A 54 -5.07 -10.96 0.20
CA TRP A 54 -4.88 -9.92 -0.81
C TRP A 54 -3.82 -8.89 -0.36
N ALA A 55 -3.90 -8.39 0.88
CA ALA A 55 -2.95 -7.45 1.44
C ALA A 55 -1.52 -8.03 1.49
N ALA A 56 -1.38 -9.31 1.89
CA ALA A 56 -0.12 -10.02 1.83
C ALA A 56 0.42 -10.12 0.40
N ASN A 57 -0.42 -10.45 -0.59
CA ASN A 57 -0.01 -10.51 -1.99
C ASN A 57 0.49 -9.15 -2.54
N VAL A 58 -0.15 -8.04 -2.13
CA VAL A 58 0.32 -6.69 -2.46
C VAL A 58 1.68 -6.42 -1.84
N HIS A 59 1.84 -6.71 -0.56
CA HIS A 59 3.10 -6.50 0.15
C HIS A 59 4.25 -7.33 -0.44
N ASP A 60 4.03 -8.63 -0.66
CA ASP A 60 5.04 -9.54 -1.17
C ASP A 60 5.52 -9.13 -2.57
N ALA A 61 4.62 -8.63 -3.40
CA ALA A 61 4.97 -8.15 -4.73
C ALA A 61 5.91 -6.96 -4.73
N LEU A 62 5.63 -5.99 -3.86
CA LEU A 62 6.50 -4.83 -3.69
C LEU A 62 7.85 -5.26 -3.09
N THR A 63 7.83 -6.22 -2.16
CA THR A 63 9.04 -6.79 -1.56
C THR A 63 9.93 -7.50 -2.58
N VAL A 64 9.34 -8.28 -3.50
CA VAL A 64 10.07 -8.96 -4.59
C VAL A 64 10.73 -7.96 -5.54
N LEU A 65 10.12 -6.79 -5.75
CA LEU A 65 10.70 -5.69 -6.52
C LEU A 65 11.75 -4.88 -5.73
N GLY A 66 12.03 -5.25 -4.48
CA GLY A 66 13.02 -4.58 -3.62
C GLY A 66 12.48 -3.37 -2.86
N PHE A 67 11.18 -3.12 -2.88
CA PHE A 67 10.55 -2.09 -2.05
C PHE A 67 10.23 -2.61 -0.65
N ASP A 68 10.31 -1.71 0.34
CA ASP A 68 10.01 -2.02 1.74
C ASP A 68 8.95 -1.03 2.26
N GLY A 69 8.00 -1.51 3.05
CA GLY A 69 6.85 -0.69 3.44
C GLY A 69 5.78 -1.45 4.23
N ALA A 70 4.59 -0.87 4.26
CA ALA A 70 3.40 -1.46 4.89
C ALA A 70 2.21 -1.38 3.93
N VAL A 71 1.34 -2.38 4.01
CA VAL A 71 0.04 -2.39 3.34
C VAL A 71 -1.02 -2.46 4.43
N VAL A 72 -1.78 -1.39 4.62
CA VAL A 72 -2.79 -1.31 5.68
C VAL A 72 -4.18 -1.21 5.07
N VAL A 73 -5.04 -2.16 5.41
CA VAL A 73 -6.47 -2.16 5.09
C VAL A 73 -7.23 -1.75 6.33
N GLY A 74 -7.79 -0.55 6.31
CA GLY A 74 -8.61 -0.01 7.39
C GLY A 74 -9.86 0.68 6.88
N PHE A 75 -10.42 1.55 7.70
CA PHE A 75 -11.73 2.18 7.51
C PHE A 75 -11.61 3.65 7.12
N GLY A 76 -10.45 4.27 7.34
CA GLY A 76 -10.16 5.64 6.93
C GLY A 76 -8.73 5.83 6.40
N ARG A 77 -8.57 6.71 5.40
CA ARG A 77 -7.26 7.02 4.79
C ARG A 77 -6.24 7.52 5.83
N LEU A 78 -6.60 8.54 6.62
CA LEU A 78 -5.64 9.14 7.57
C LEU A 78 -5.22 8.19 8.70
N PRO A 79 -6.13 7.49 9.40
CA PRO A 79 -5.72 6.54 10.43
C PRO A 79 -4.93 5.35 9.86
N SER A 80 -5.36 4.79 8.72
CA SER A 80 -4.61 3.71 8.04
C SER A 80 -3.19 4.13 7.68
N TRP A 81 -3.00 5.38 7.20
CA TRP A 81 -1.67 5.91 6.92
C TRP A 81 -0.83 6.13 8.19
N ALA A 82 -1.43 6.59 9.29
CA ALA A 82 -0.73 6.72 10.56
C ALA A 82 -0.17 5.37 11.04
N ILE A 83 -0.97 4.30 10.92
CA ILE A 83 -0.53 2.93 11.21
C ILE A 83 0.57 2.48 10.24
N ALA A 84 0.40 2.72 8.93
CA ALA A 84 1.39 2.36 7.92
C ALA A 84 2.76 3.02 8.17
N ARG A 85 2.79 4.20 8.79
CA ARG A 85 4.03 4.88 9.17
C ARG A 85 4.77 4.25 10.35
N MET A 86 4.10 3.46 11.17
CA MET A 86 4.64 2.87 12.40
C MET A 86 4.95 1.37 12.26
N ARG A 87 4.59 0.78 11.12
CA ARG A 87 4.59 -0.67 10.92
C ARG A 87 5.27 -1.03 9.59
N ARG A 88 5.53 -2.33 9.40
CA ARG A 88 6.01 -2.96 8.16
C ARG A 88 5.23 -4.25 7.95
N GLY A 89 5.00 -4.63 6.70
CA GLY A 89 4.19 -5.80 6.38
C GLY A 89 2.71 -5.48 6.11
N PRO A 90 1.92 -6.52 5.80
CA PRO A 90 0.47 -6.41 5.61
C PRO A 90 -0.28 -6.37 6.95
N PHE A 91 -1.26 -5.47 7.06
CA PHE A 91 -2.19 -5.39 8.19
C PHE A 91 -3.60 -5.17 7.68
N VAL A 92 -4.54 -5.97 8.17
CA VAL A 92 -5.98 -5.77 7.97
C VAL A 92 -6.59 -5.54 9.33
N LEU A 93 -7.27 -4.42 9.49
CA LEU A 93 -7.98 -4.07 10.71
C LEU A 93 -9.36 -4.71 10.69
N GLU A 94 -9.75 -5.33 11.80
CA GLU A 94 -11.03 -6.02 11.92
C GLU A 94 -12.17 -5.05 12.24
N SER A 95 -11.85 -3.89 12.83
CA SER A 95 -12.85 -2.89 13.19
C SER A 95 -12.31 -1.45 13.19
N PRO A 96 -13.18 -0.43 13.02
CA PRO A 96 -12.77 0.97 13.12
C PRO A 96 -12.15 1.35 14.47
N ALA A 97 -12.48 0.60 15.54
CA ALA A 97 -11.92 0.85 16.87
C ALA A 97 -10.40 0.56 16.94
N GLU A 98 -9.88 -0.28 16.04
CA GLU A 98 -8.45 -0.59 15.97
C GLU A 98 -7.64 0.55 15.35
N GLU A 99 -8.28 1.45 14.59
CA GLU A 99 -7.62 2.64 14.03
C GLU A 99 -7.25 3.69 15.09
N ALA A 100 -7.82 3.59 16.30
CA ALA A 100 -7.61 4.54 17.39
C ALA A 100 -6.48 4.13 18.38
N ARG A 101 -5.77 3.02 18.11
CA ARG A 101 -4.70 2.47 18.96
C ARG A 101 -3.31 2.76 18.40
#